data_AF-K7KCF6-F1
#
_entry.id   AF-K7KCF6-F1
#
_cell.length_a   1.000
_cell.length_b   1.000
_cell.length_c   1.000
_cell.angle_alpha   90.00
_cell.angle_beta   90.00
_cell.angle_gamma   90.00
#
_symmetry.space_group_name_H-M   'P 1'
#
loop_
_entity.id
_entity.type
_entity.pdbx_description
1 polymer ?
#
loop_
_entity_poly.entity_id
_entity_poly.type
_entity_poly.pdbx_seq_one_letter_code
_entity_poly.pdbx_strand_id
1 'polypeptide(L)'
;MIQEWIRNNPKASICTAEGVNQFKYIANFQDYHGLPEFRNAVANFMSEVRGGRVRFDPDRILMSGGATGANELIMFCLADAGDAFLVPSLYYPAYVPSLSSRLFSFNESHYFTPIKTLKVDTN
;
A
#
# COMPACT_ATOMS: atom_id res chain seq x y z
N MET A 1 1.00 -7.72 -23.63
CA MET A 1 1.60 -6.48 -23.09
C MET A 1 2.68 -6.77 -22.04
N ILE A 2 2.39 -7.06 -20.77
CA ILE A 2 3.47 -7.24 -19.76
C ILE A 2 4.36 -8.46 -20.01
N GLN A 3 3.76 -9.60 -20.40
CA GLN A 3 4.53 -10.83 -20.70
C GLN A 3 5.53 -10.61 -21.84
N GLU A 4 5.12 -9.86 -22.87
CA GLU A 4 5.96 -9.52 -24.01
C GLU A 4 7.08 -8.56 -23.63
N TRP A 5 6.77 -7.56 -22.80
CA TRP A 5 7.80 -6.68 -22.25
C TRP A 5 8.85 -7.47 -21.45
N ILE A 6 8.44 -8.42 -20.60
CA ILE A 6 9.38 -9.26 -19.84
C ILE A 6 10.27 -10.09 -20.78
N ARG A 7 9.71 -10.70 -21.82
CA ARG A 7 10.50 -11.45 -22.82
C ARG A 7 11.53 -10.57 -23.53
N ASN A 8 11.16 -9.33 -23.84
CA ASN A 8 12.03 -8.38 -24.54
C ASN A 8 13.03 -7.67 -23.60
N ASN A 9 12.90 -7.82 -22.28
CA ASN A 9 13.76 -7.17 -21.28
C ASN A 9 14.30 -8.18 -20.25
N PRO A 10 15.08 -9.20 -20.68
CA PRO A 10 15.50 -10.28 -19.78
C PRO A 10 16.32 -9.81 -18.58
N LYS A 11 17.11 -8.74 -18.74
CA LYS A 11 17.92 -8.11 -17.67
C LYS A 11 17.09 -7.59 -16.49
N ALA A 12 15.79 -7.35 -16.67
CA ALA A 12 14.92 -6.82 -15.62
C ALA A 12 14.53 -7.87 -14.56
N SER A 13 14.77 -9.16 -14.81
CA SER A 13 14.44 -10.25 -13.90
C SER A 13 15.70 -10.98 -13.44
N ILE A 14 15.87 -11.15 -12.14
CA ILE A 14 16.96 -11.97 -11.56
C ILE A 14 16.82 -13.46 -11.88
N CYS A 15 15.69 -13.88 -12.45
CA CYS A 15 15.39 -15.26 -12.83
C CYS A 15 15.77 -15.58 -14.29
N THR A 16 16.55 -14.72 -14.95
CA THR A 16 17.07 -14.93 -16.32
C THR A 16 18.60 -15.02 -16.29
N ALA A 17 19.19 -15.57 -17.36
CA ALA A 17 20.65 -15.65 -17.47
C ALA A 17 21.31 -14.26 -17.51
N GLU A 18 20.61 -13.26 -18.06
CA GLU A 18 21.09 -11.89 -18.20
C GLU A 18 20.96 -11.06 -16.92
N GLY A 19 20.00 -11.39 -16.04
CA GLY A 19 19.75 -10.66 -14.79
C GLY A 19 20.30 -11.34 -13.52
N VAL A 20 20.72 -12.62 -13.60
CA VAL A 20 21.19 -13.39 -12.43
C VAL A 20 22.41 -12.76 -11.74
N ASN A 21 23.19 -11.92 -12.44
CA ASN A 21 24.31 -11.20 -11.84
C ASN A 21 23.89 -10.25 -10.71
N GLN A 22 22.63 -9.77 -10.70
CA GLN A 22 22.07 -8.94 -9.64
C GLN A 22 21.50 -9.76 -8.47
N PHE A 23 21.39 -11.09 -8.60
CA PHE A 23 20.72 -11.95 -7.63
C PHE A 23 21.25 -11.75 -6.21
N LYS A 24 22.58 -11.75 -6.03
CA LYS A 24 23.19 -11.56 -4.70
C LYS A 24 22.82 -10.22 -4.08
N TYR A 25 22.80 -9.14 -4.87
CA TYR A 25 22.43 -7.82 -4.38
C TYR A 25 20.95 -7.79 -3.97
N ILE A 26 20.05 -8.20 -4.86
CA ILE A 26 18.61 -8.18 -4.64
C ILE A 26 18.20 -9.10 -3.49
N ALA A 27 18.73 -10.32 -3.41
CA ALA A 27 18.39 -11.29 -2.38
C ALA A 27 18.84 -10.86 -0.97
N ASN A 28 19.90 -10.05 -0.86
CA ASN A 28 20.36 -9.50 0.41
C ASN A 28 19.79 -8.11 0.73
N PHE A 29 19.00 -7.52 -0.18
CA PHE A 29 18.44 -6.20 0.02
C PHE A 29 17.32 -6.24 1.07
N GLN A 30 17.51 -5.52 2.17
CA GLN A 30 16.58 -5.50 3.31
C GLN A 30 16.27 -4.08 3.81
N ASP A 31 16.69 -3.04 3.06
CA ASP A 31 16.42 -1.66 3.44
C ASP A 31 14.92 -1.37 3.37
N TYR A 32 14.35 -0.89 4.47
CA TYR A 32 12.92 -0.58 4.57
C TYR A 32 12.51 0.64 3.74
N HIS A 33 13.45 1.51 3.33
CA HIS A 33 13.17 2.54 2.34
C HIS A 33 12.86 1.93 0.97
N GLY A 34 13.27 0.68 0.71
CA GLY A 34 13.11 0.05 -0.59
C GLY A 34 14.15 0.50 -1.62
N LEU A 35 14.22 -0.23 -2.74
CA LEU A 35 15.18 0.01 -3.81
C LEU A 35 15.02 1.45 -4.35
N PRO A 36 16.09 2.27 -4.34
CA PRO A 36 16.04 3.64 -4.85
C PRO A 36 15.53 3.73 -6.29
N GLU A 37 15.95 2.81 -7.15
CA GLU A 37 15.52 2.74 -8.56
C GLU A 37 14.01 2.50 -8.67
N PHE A 38 13.49 1.65 -7.78
CA PHE A 38 12.06 1.35 -7.75
C PHE A 38 11.24 2.52 -7.24
N ARG A 39 11.67 3.18 -6.16
CA ARG A 39 11.00 4.41 -5.66
C ARG A 39 10.97 5.51 -6.71
N ASN A 40 12.07 5.74 -7.41
CA ASN A 40 12.12 6.69 -8.52
C ASN A 40 11.16 6.31 -9.65
N ALA A 41 11.09 5.02 -10.02
CA ALA A 41 10.16 4.55 -11.03
C ALA A 41 8.69 4.76 -10.62
N VAL A 42 8.33 4.48 -9.36
CA VAL A 42 6.97 4.71 -8.83
C VAL A 42 6.64 6.21 -8.82
N ALA A 43 7.57 7.08 -8.38
CA ALA A 43 7.37 8.53 -8.41
C ALA A 43 7.06 9.05 -9.81
N ASN A 44 7.85 8.61 -10.80
CA ASN A 44 7.66 8.98 -12.20
C ASN A 44 6.34 8.45 -12.75
N PHE A 45 6.02 7.18 -12.49
CA PHE A 45 4.76 6.58 -12.92
C PHE A 45 3.54 7.31 -12.35
N MET A 46 3.55 7.66 -11.05
CA MET A 46 2.47 8.41 -10.42
C MET A 46 2.33 9.82 -11.03
N SER A 47 3.44 10.47 -11.35
CA SER A 47 3.45 11.75 -12.07
C SER A 47 2.81 11.62 -13.47
N GLU A 48 3.20 10.60 -14.23
CA GLU A 48 2.67 10.31 -15.57
C GLU A 48 1.16 10.04 -15.55
N VAL A 49 0.68 9.21 -14.62
CA VAL A 49 -0.76 8.93 -14.44
C VAL A 49 -1.56 10.19 -14.13
N ARG A 50 -0.92 11.21 -13.53
CA ARG A 50 -1.53 12.52 -13.29
C ARG A 50 -1.38 13.49 -14.46
N GLY A 51 -0.85 13.04 -15.59
CA GLY A 51 -0.61 13.84 -16.79
C GLY A 51 0.57 14.81 -16.63
N GLY A 52 1.56 14.47 -15.80
CA GLY A 52 2.74 15.30 -15.54
C GLY A 52 2.46 16.59 -14.75
N ARG A 53 1.24 16.78 -14.25
CA ARG A 53 0.81 17.99 -13.54
C ARG A 53 1.35 18.11 -12.11
N VAL A 54 1.78 16.99 -11.53
CA VAL A 54 2.31 16.92 -10.16
C VAL A 54 3.54 16.03 -10.15
N ARG A 55 4.50 16.37 -9.28
CA ARG A 55 5.70 15.56 -9.04
C ARG A 55 5.62 14.94 -7.66
N PHE A 56 6.10 13.71 -7.54
CA PHE A 56 6.22 12.99 -6.27
C PHE A 56 7.69 12.92 -5.88
N ASP A 57 7.99 13.24 -4.63
CA ASP A 57 9.33 13.09 -4.06
C ASP A 57 9.58 11.59 -3.78
N PRO A 58 10.58 10.95 -4.43
CA PRO A 58 10.86 9.54 -4.24
C PRO A 58 11.27 9.20 -2.80
N ASP A 59 11.78 10.16 -2.02
CA ASP A 59 12.12 9.93 -0.61
C ASP A 59 10.90 9.95 0.32
N ARG A 60 9.73 10.31 -0.21
CA ARG A 60 8.43 10.21 0.47
C ARG A 60 7.60 9.01 0.04
N ILE A 61 8.15 8.14 -0.82
CA ILE A 61 7.49 6.91 -1.22
C ILE A 61 7.91 5.79 -0.27
N LEU A 62 6.94 5.27 0.47
CA LEU A 62 7.10 4.10 1.32
C LEU A 62 6.39 2.90 0.70
N MET A 63 7.11 1.77 0.62
CA MET A 63 6.54 0.51 0.15
C MET A 63 5.84 -0.22 1.30
N SER A 64 4.76 -0.94 0.98
CA SER A 64 3.99 -1.74 1.95
C SER A 64 3.49 -3.03 1.29
N GLY A 65 2.87 -3.90 2.08
CA GLY A 65 2.21 -5.13 1.63
C GLY A 65 0.95 -4.88 0.78
N GLY A 66 1.11 -4.17 -0.33
CA GLY A 66 0.02 -3.71 -1.19
C GLY A 66 -0.86 -2.63 -0.53
N ALA A 67 -1.98 -2.32 -1.18
CA ALA A 67 -2.91 -1.30 -0.70
C ALA A 67 -3.51 -1.64 0.68
N THR A 68 -3.71 -2.91 1.00
CA THR A 68 -4.18 -3.36 2.32
C THR A 68 -3.19 -3.00 3.42
N GLY A 69 -1.91 -3.33 3.23
CA GLY A 69 -0.86 -2.98 4.20
C GLY A 69 -0.64 -1.46 4.30
N ALA A 70 -0.74 -0.73 3.19
CA ALA A 70 -0.69 0.74 3.20
C ALA A 70 -1.84 1.34 4.02
N ASN A 71 -3.06 0.87 3.81
CA ASN A 71 -4.24 1.35 4.53
C ASN A 71 -4.10 1.06 6.02
N GLU A 72 -3.70 -0.15 6.42
CA GLU A 72 -3.49 -0.45 7.84
C GLU A 72 -2.40 0.43 8.45
N LEU A 73 -1.25 0.58 7.78
CA LEU A 73 -0.13 1.40 8.25
C LEU A 73 -0.54 2.87 8.47
N ILE A 74 -1.24 3.49 7.52
CA ILE A 74 -1.61 4.90 7.67
C ILE A 74 -2.61 5.10 8.81
N MET A 75 -3.48 4.11 9.07
CA MET A 75 -4.31 4.16 10.27
C MET A 75 -3.45 4.06 11.53
N PHE A 76 -2.37 3.28 11.54
CA PHE A 76 -1.44 3.17 12.68
C PHE A 76 -0.75 4.48 13.00
N CYS A 77 -0.47 5.28 11.98
CA CYS A 77 0.17 6.57 12.18
C CYS A 77 -0.79 7.69 12.59
N LEU A 78 -2.09 7.59 12.28
CA LEU A 78 -3.01 8.72 12.38
C LEU A 78 -4.07 8.63 13.47
N ALA A 79 -4.28 7.46 14.08
CA ALA A 79 -5.36 7.23 15.03
C ALA A 79 -4.98 6.23 16.13
N ASP A 80 -5.48 6.50 17.33
CA ASP A 80 -5.38 5.63 18.49
C ASP A 80 -6.57 4.65 18.57
N ALA A 81 -6.48 3.68 19.48
CA ALA A 81 -7.58 2.76 19.72
C ALA A 81 -8.83 3.51 20.23
N GLY A 82 -9.95 3.36 19.53
CA GLY A 82 -11.22 4.03 19.84
C GLY A 82 -11.52 5.26 18.98
N ASP A 83 -10.52 5.78 18.25
CA ASP A 83 -10.75 6.80 17.23
C ASP A 83 -11.52 6.24 16.01
N ALA A 84 -12.09 7.16 15.22
CA ALA A 84 -12.88 6.80 14.05
C ALA A 84 -12.49 7.62 12.81
N PHE A 85 -12.59 6.98 11.64
CA PHE A 85 -12.44 7.63 10.34
C PHE A 85 -13.79 7.75 9.64
N LEU A 86 -13.98 8.86 8.92
CA LEU A 86 -15.12 9.02 8.02
C LEU A 86 -14.79 8.40 6.66
N VAL A 87 -15.66 7.52 6.19
CA VAL A 87 -15.57 6.89 4.86
C VAL A 87 -16.89 7.12 4.14
N PRO A 88 -16.90 7.67 2.90
CA PRO A 88 -18.11 7.85 2.12
C PRO A 88 -18.89 6.53 1.95
N SER A 89 -20.22 6.59 2.00
CA SER A 89 -21.06 5.41 1.77
C SER A 89 -20.90 4.90 0.33
N LEU A 90 -21.12 3.59 0.12
CA LEU A 90 -20.68 2.85 -1.08
C LEU A 90 -19.14 2.79 -1.20
N TYR A 91 -18.50 2.29 -0.16
CA TYR A 91 -17.04 2.13 -0.09
C TYR A 91 -16.59 0.71 -0.45
N TYR A 92 -15.28 0.55 -0.63
CA TYR A 92 -14.65 -0.75 -0.87
C TYR A 92 -14.79 -1.66 0.38
N PRO A 93 -15.50 -2.80 0.30
CA PRO A 93 -15.87 -3.58 1.50
C PRO A 93 -14.69 -4.04 2.36
N ALA A 94 -13.51 -4.26 1.77
CA ALA A 94 -12.34 -4.70 2.53
C ALA A 94 -11.74 -3.61 3.44
N TYR A 95 -12.23 -2.36 3.34
CA TYR A 95 -11.93 -1.33 4.33
C TYR A 95 -12.36 -1.73 5.72
N VAL A 96 -13.52 -2.38 5.90
CA VAL A 96 -13.96 -2.77 7.26
C VAL A 96 -12.95 -3.71 7.92
N PRO A 97 -12.55 -4.85 7.34
CA PRO A 97 -11.50 -5.69 7.90
C PRO A 97 -10.19 -4.96 8.15
N SER A 98 -9.68 -4.21 7.15
CA SER A 98 -8.39 -3.52 7.27
C SER A 98 -8.37 -2.38 8.28
N LEU A 99 -9.52 -1.73 8.51
CA LEU A 99 -9.69 -0.66 9.49
C LEU A 99 -10.03 -1.22 10.87
N SER A 100 -10.71 -2.38 10.94
CA SER A 100 -11.22 -2.97 12.18
C SER A 100 -10.16 -3.64 13.04
N SER A 101 -8.97 -3.93 12.51
CA SER A 101 -7.91 -4.65 13.24
C SER A 101 -7.45 -3.92 14.52
N ARG A 102 -7.85 -2.66 14.73
CA ARG A 102 -7.69 -1.92 15.99
C ARG A 102 -8.96 -1.50 16.74
N LEU A 103 -10.15 -1.81 16.22
CA LEU A 103 -11.40 -1.60 16.96
C LEU A 103 -11.70 -2.77 17.91
N PHE A 104 -11.07 -3.92 17.73
CA PHE A 104 -11.17 -5.06 18.64
C PHE A 104 -9.92 -5.17 19.51
N SER A 105 -9.82 -4.35 20.55
CA SER A 105 -9.19 -4.84 21.76
C SER A 105 -10.07 -5.97 22.27
N PHE A 106 -9.56 -7.20 22.28
CA PHE A 106 -10.17 -8.32 22.98
C PHE A 106 -10.35 -7.91 24.44
N ASN A 107 -11.57 -7.54 24.81
CA ASN A 107 -12.01 -7.64 26.18
C ASN A 107 -13.00 -8.81 26.20
N GLU A 108 -12.69 -9.83 26.99
CA GLU A 108 -13.53 -11.01 27.21
C GLU A 108 -14.83 -10.59 27.89
N SER A 109 -15.77 -10.01 27.17
CA SER A 109 -17.13 -9.71 27.63
C SER A 109 -17.93 -9.09 26.49
N HIS A 110 -18.85 -9.87 25.93
CA HIS A 110 -20.10 -9.39 25.31
C HIS A 110 -20.03 -8.64 23.96
N TYR A 111 -20.42 -9.38 22.92
CA TYR A 111 -21.01 -8.97 21.64
C TYR A 111 -20.17 -8.12 20.67
N PHE A 112 -19.91 -8.72 19.51
CA PHE A 112 -19.55 -8.05 18.25
C PHE A 112 -20.44 -6.83 18.04
N THR A 113 -19.93 -5.64 18.32
CA THR A 113 -20.61 -4.40 17.95
C THR A 113 -20.08 -4.04 16.56
N PRO A 114 -20.93 -3.96 15.52
CA PRO A 114 -20.47 -3.54 14.21
C PRO A 114 -20.02 -2.08 14.30
N ILE A 115 -19.02 -1.71 13.50
CA ILE A 115 -18.66 -0.30 13.25
C ILE A 115 -19.96 0.45 12.98
N LYS A 116 -20.35 1.36 13.89
CA LYS A 116 -21.47 2.27 13.65
C LYS A 116 -21.12 3.05 12.39
N THR A 117 -21.71 2.66 11.27
CA THR A 117 -21.79 3.53 10.11
C THR A 117 -22.65 4.69 10.56
N LEU A 118 -22.02 5.80 10.96
CA LEU A 118 -22.71 7.06 11.15
C LEU A 118 -23.19 7.47 9.76
N LYS A 119 -24.43 7.07 9.41
CA LYS A 119 -25.15 7.72 8.32
C LYS A 119 -25.32 9.17 8.75
N VAL A 120 -24.58 10.06 8.11
CA VAL A 120 -24.91 11.47 8.12
C VAL A 120 -26.17 11.56 7.25
N ASP A 121 -27.33 11.61 7.89
CA ASP A 121 -28.58 11.88 7.19
C ASP A 121 -28.47 13.28 6.58
N THR A 122 -28.36 13.34 5.25
CA THR A 122 -28.55 14.58 4.51
C THR A 122 -30.04 14.84 4.44
N ASN A 123 -30.49 15.91 5.11
CA ASN A 123 -31.84 16.46 5.03
C ASN A 123 -32.30 16.71 3.59
#